data_AF-D2S486-F1
#
_entry.id   AF-D2S486-F1
#
_cell.length_a   1.000
_cell.length_b   1.000
_cell.length_c   1.000
_cell.angle_alpha   90.00
_cell.angle_beta   90.00
_cell.angle_gamma   90.00
#
_symmetry.space_group_name_H-M   'P 1'
#
loop_
_entity.id
_entity.type
_entity.pdbx_description
1 polymer ?
#
loop_
_entity_poly.entity_id
_entity_poly.type
_entity_poly.pdbx_seq_one_letter_code
_entity_poly.pdbx_strand_id
1 'polypeptide(L)'
;MSAPALTFLAPPPTGYDHDDSATDVWSSSTAPTRPAGPPLRDRQAPVLRMTRGAREAATGMGIADADIQRCLDAPDDVSPHPDTPARTRFRRGSLVVLAGADGMVLRVSRRNR
;
A
#
# COMPACT_ATOMS: atom_id res chain seq x y z
N MET A 1 -10.20 41.68 -36.22
CA MET A 1 -9.26 40.61 -36.61
C MET A 1 -9.44 39.47 -35.62
N SER A 2 -9.60 38.22 -36.09
CA SER A 2 -9.94 37.07 -35.24
C SER A 2 -8.74 36.14 -35.08
N ALA A 3 -8.55 35.55 -33.90
CA ALA A 3 -7.47 34.60 -33.63
C ALA A 3 -7.90 33.16 -33.94
N PRO A 4 -7.02 32.30 -34.49
CA PRO A 4 -7.33 30.90 -34.75
C PRO A 4 -7.25 30.06 -33.45
N ALA A 5 -8.24 29.20 -33.23
CA ALA A 5 -8.23 28.22 -32.16
C ALA A 5 -7.42 26.97 -32.56
N LEU A 6 -6.52 26.50 -31.70
CA LEU A 6 -5.74 25.28 -31.92
C LEU A 6 -6.48 24.06 -31.34
N THR A 7 -6.95 23.17 -32.21
CA THR A 7 -7.59 21.92 -31.81
C THR A 7 -6.54 20.81 -31.71
N PHE A 8 -6.31 20.28 -30.51
CA PHE A 8 -5.49 19.08 -30.31
C PHE A 8 -6.32 17.82 -30.60
N LEU A 9 -5.93 17.04 -31.60
CA LEU A 9 -6.39 15.65 -31.75
C LEU A 9 -5.46 14.72 -30.93
N ALA A 10 -6.06 13.80 -30.17
CA ALA A 10 -5.32 12.74 -29.50
C ALA A 10 -4.91 11.64 -30.51
N PRO A 11 -3.75 10.98 -30.30
CA PRO A 11 -3.34 9.84 -31.13
C PRO A 11 -4.25 8.61 -30.90
N PRO A 12 -4.42 7.73 -31.90
CA PRO A 12 -5.20 6.50 -31.77
C PRO A 12 -4.51 5.50 -30.81
N PRO A 13 -5.28 4.62 -30.16
CA PRO A 13 -4.72 3.59 -29.29
C PRO A 13 -3.95 2.54 -30.11
N THR A 14 -2.65 2.41 -29.85
CA THR A 14 -1.84 1.29 -30.37
C THR A 14 -2.20 0.02 -29.61
N GLY A 15 -3.10 -0.78 -30.18
CA GLY A 15 -3.36 -2.13 -29.70
C GLY A 15 -2.12 -3.00 -29.91
N TYR A 16 -1.46 -3.38 -28.82
CA TYR A 16 -0.47 -4.44 -28.83
C TYR A 16 -1.16 -5.78 -28.60
N ASP A 17 -1.43 -6.46 -29.70
CA ASP A 17 -1.69 -7.89 -29.73
C ASP A 17 -0.35 -8.62 -29.50
N HIS A 18 -0.32 -9.59 -28.59
CA HIS A 18 0.89 -10.35 -28.26
C HIS A 18 0.66 -11.84 -28.55
N ASP A 19 0.72 -12.16 -29.84
CA ASP A 19 0.89 -13.53 -30.31
C ASP A 19 2.35 -13.94 -30.09
N ASP A 20 2.58 -14.82 -29.11
CA ASP A 20 3.85 -15.56 -28.93
C ASP A 20 3.56 -17.05 -29.15
N SER A 21 3.30 -17.41 -30.42
CA SER A 21 3.11 -18.79 -30.85
C SER A 21 4.45 -19.49 -31.10
N ALA A 22 5.14 -19.91 -30.04
CA ALA A 22 6.34 -20.74 -30.10
C ALA A 22 6.10 -22.16 -29.54
N THR A 23 5.83 -23.09 -30.47
CA THR A 23 5.82 -24.57 -30.32
C THR A 23 7.12 -25.10 -29.69
N ASP A 24 7.26 -26.28 -29.07
CA ASP A 24 6.44 -27.43 -28.65
C ASP A 24 7.49 -28.52 -28.30
N VAL A 25 7.47 -29.14 -27.10
CA VAL A 25 7.97 -30.53 -26.93
C VAL A 25 7.17 -31.26 -25.83
N TRP A 26 6.24 -32.11 -26.27
CA TRP A 26 5.36 -32.98 -25.47
C TRP A 26 6.07 -34.07 -24.63
N SER A 27 5.93 -34.01 -23.29
CA SER A 27 6.00 -35.12 -22.31
C SER A 27 5.80 -34.60 -20.87
N SER A 28 5.28 -35.35 -19.88
CA SER A 28 4.42 -36.56 -19.88
C SER A 28 3.55 -36.54 -18.61
N SER A 29 2.25 -36.81 -18.78
CA SER A 29 1.24 -37.23 -17.81
C SER A 29 1.55 -37.26 -16.31
N THR A 30 0.83 -36.46 -15.51
CA THR A 30 -0.37 -36.96 -14.80
C THR A 30 -1.15 -35.83 -14.16
N ALA A 31 -2.40 -35.63 -14.57
CA ALA A 31 -3.38 -34.96 -13.73
C ALA A 31 -3.78 -35.91 -12.59
N PRO A 32 -4.02 -35.38 -11.39
CA PRO A 32 -5.38 -35.54 -10.88
C PRO A 32 -5.98 -34.23 -10.35
N THR A 33 -7.24 -34.04 -10.75
CA THR A 33 -8.32 -33.55 -9.88
C THR A 33 -8.07 -32.25 -9.09
N ARG A 34 -8.38 -31.15 -9.77
CA ARG A 34 -8.91 -29.90 -9.22
C ARG A 34 -9.79 -30.13 -7.96
N PRO A 35 -9.51 -29.42 -6.86
CA PRO A 35 -10.38 -28.30 -6.50
C PRO A 35 -9.63 -26.98 -6.75
N ALA A 36 -10.16 -25.97 -7.44
CA ALA A 36 -11.45 -25.33 -7.19
C ALA A 36 -11.64 -24.81 -5.76
N GLY A 37 -10.56 -24.70 -4.97
CA GLY A 37 -10.49 -23.57 -4.06
C GLY A 37 -10.30 -22.30 -4.91
N PRO A 38 -10.97 -21.17 -4.59
CA PRO A 38 -10.33 -19.88 -4.91
C PRO A 38 -8.94 -19.90 -4.26
N PRO A 39 -7.94 -19.15 -4.78
CA PRO A 39 -6.74 -18.93 -3.99
C PRO A 39 -7.19 -18.48 -2.61
N LEU A 40 -6.68 -19.12 -1.56
CA LEU A 40 -6.93 -18.66 -0.21
C LEU A 40 -6.69 -17.16 -0.26
N ARG A 41 -7.68 -16.38 0.20
CA ARG A 41 -7.40 -15.01 0.57
C ARG A 41 -6.50 -15.12 1.78
N ASP A 42 -5.21 -15.33 1.51
CA ASP A 42 -4.15 -14.68 2.24
C ASP A 42 -4.63 -13.26 2.39
N ARG A 43 -5.16 -12.99 3.59
CA ARG A 43 -5.30 -11.66 4.11
C ARG A 43 -3.85 -11.20 4.23
N GLN A 44 -3.27 -10.78 3.11
CA GLN A 44 -2.07 -9.99 3.08
C GLN A 44 -2.38 -8.85 4.02
N ALA A 45 -1.86 -8.95 5.26
CA ALA A 45 -2.04 -7.93 6.27
C ALA A 45 -1.60 -6.64 5.58
N PRO A 46 -2.48 -5.61 5.46
CA PRO A 46 -2.24 -4.48 4.59
C PRO A 46 -0.80 -4.00 4.78
N VAL A 47 0.04 -4.14 3.74
CA VAL A 47 1.49 -4.04 3.91
C VAL A 47 1.78 -2.60 4.29
N LEU A 48 2.06 -2.41 5.57
CA LEU A 48 1.98 -1.10 6.18
C LEU A 48 3.09 -0.24 5.59
N ARG A 49 2.71 0.82 4.88
CA ARG A 49 3.65 1.67 4.15
C ARG A 49 4.41 2.51 5.18
N MET A 50 5.65 2.14 5.47
CA MET A 50 6.46 2.77 6.51
C MET A 50 7.77 3.29 5.94
N THR A 51 8.26 4.41 6.46
CA THR A 51 9.66 4.80 6.27
C THR A 51 10.57 3.79 6.98
N ARG A 52 11.82 3.66 6.49
CA ARG A 52 12.82 2.78 7.10
C ARG A 52 12.99 3.04 8.60
N GLY A 53 13.16 4.30 8.99
CA GLY A 53 13.32 4.69 10.41
C GLY A 53 12.07 4.42 11.26
N ALA A 54 10.86 4.52 10.69
CA ALA A 54 9.64 4.14 11.41
C ALA A 54 9.55 2.62 11.66
N ARG A 55 9.96 1.81 10.67
CA ARG A 55 10.02 0.34 10.79
C ARG A 55 11.10 -0.09 11.78
N GLU A 56 12.32 0.45 11.68
CA GLU A 56 13.41 0.19 12.64
C GLU A 56 13.01 0.57 14.07
N ALA A 57 12.33 1.71 14.26
CA ALA A 57 11.81 2.12 15.57
C ALA A 57 10.71 1.17 16.10
N ALA A 58 9.77 0.73 15.23
CA ALA A 58 8.74 -0.23 15.61
C ALA A 58 9.34 -1.58 16.05
N THR A 59 10.30 -2.12 15.28
CA THR A 59 11.05 -3.33 15.63
C THR A 59 11.81 -3.16 16.95
N GLY A 60 12.54 -2.05 17.13
CA GLY A 60 13.29 -1.76 18.36
C GLY A 60 12.42 -1.58 19.62
N MET A 61 11.14 -1.24 19.46
CA MET A 61 10.16 -1.15 20.56
C MET A 61 9.29 -2.41 20.73
N GLY A 62 9.49 -3.45 19.91
CA GLY A 62 8.65 -4.66 19.91
C GLY A 62 7.17 -4.35 19.59
N ILE A 63 6.93 -3.46 18.63
CA ILE A 63 5.58 -3.10 18.16
C ILE A 63 5.30 -3.86 16.87
N ALA A 64 4.21 -4.63 16.82
CA ALA A 64 3.82 -5.34 15.62
C ALA A 64 3.17 -4.40 14.58
N ASP A 65 3.37 -4.68 13.29
CA ASP A 65 2.69 -3.99 12.18
C ASP A 65 1.15 -3.99 12.38
N ALA A 66 0.60 -5.07 12.97
CA ALA A 66 -0.82 -5.18 13.30
C ALA A 66 -1.30 -4.19 14.39
N ASP A 67 -0.46 -3.84 15.37
CA ASP A 67 -0.79 -2.82 16.38
C ASP A 67 -0.78 -1.41 15.79
N ILE A 68 0.14 -1.18 14.83
CA ILE A 68 0.21 0.08 14.08
C ILE A 68 -1.00 0.21 13.16
N GLN A 69 -1.39 -0.86 12.46
CA GLN A 69 -2.61 -0.88 11.64
C GLN A 69 -3.84 -0.59 12.52
N ARG A 70 -3.97 -1.23 13.69
CA ARG A 70 -5.00 -0.90 14.69
C ARG A 70 -5.01 0.58 15.08
N CYS A 71 -3.85 1.19 15.24
CA CYS A 71 -3.73 2.61 15.60
C CYS A 71 -4.25 3.52 14.48
N LEU A 72 -4.10 3.11 13.21
CA LEU A 72 -4.61 3.85 12.05
C LEU A 72 -6.11 3.58 11.82
N ASP A 73 -6.58 2.34 11.99
CA ASP A 73 -7.97 1.94 11.76
C ASP A 73 -8.94 2.47 12.82
N ALA A 74 -8.52 2.47 14.08
CA ALA A 74 -9.30 2.94 15.22
C ALA A 74 -8.38 3.63 16.25
N PRO A 75 -7.97 4.88 15.98
CA PRO A 75 -7.26 5.75 16.92
C PRO A 75 -8.18 6.22 18.05
N ASP A 76 -7.60 6.47 19.22
CA ASP A 76 -8.26 7.17 20.34
C ASP A 76 -8.23 8.70 20.15
N ASP A 77 -7.20 9.22 19.47
CA ASP A 77 -6.97 10.65 19.21
C ASP A 77 -6.25 10.82 17.85
N VAL A 78 -6.73 11.77 17.06
CA VAL A 78 -6.22 12.12 15.73
C VAL A 78 -5.98 13.63 15.70
N SER A 79 -4.71 14.01 15.64
CA SER A 79 -4.28 15.41 15.68
C SER A 79 -3.41 15.74 14.46
N PRO A 80 -3.77 16.72 13.61
CA PRO A 80 -2.88 17.19 12.55
C PRO A 80 -1.62 17.83 13.16
N HIS A 81 -0.49 17.75 12.44
CA HIS A 81 0.75 18.38 12.91
C HIS A 81 0.67 19.90 12.67
N PRO A 82 0.87 20.75 13.71
CA PRO A 82 0.64 22.20 13.59
C PRO A 82 1.49 22.84 12.49
N ASP A 83 2.76 22.47 12.40
CA ASP A 83 3.72 23.01 11.42
C ASP A 83 3.69 22.29 10.06
N THR A 84 2.89 21.24 9.90
CA THR A 84 2.89 20.42 8.67
C THR A 84 1.53 19.72 8.50
N PRO A 85 0.49 20.39 7.96
CA PRO A 85 -0.86 19.84 7.87
C PRO A 85 -0.96 18.57 7.00
N ALA A 86 0.02 18.33 6.13
CA ALA A 86 0.19 17.07 5.39
C ALA A 86 0.66 15.87 6.25
N ARG A 87 0.73 16.02 7.59
CA ARG A 87 1.09 14.97 8.54
C ARG A 87 0.08 14.90 9.67
N THR A 88 -0.34 13.69 10.02
CA THR A 88 -1.35 13.43 11.06
C THR A 88 -0.77 12.49 12.12
N ARG A 89 -0.95 12.85 13.39
CA ARG A 89 -0.61 12.03 14.55
C ARG A 89 -1.83 11.22 14.95
N PHE A 90 -1.72 9.91 14.82
CA PHE A 90 -2.68 8.93 15.33
C PHE A 90 -2.17 8.40 16.66
N ARG A 91 -3.05 8.29 17.65
CA ARG A 91 -2.71 7.83 19.00
C ARG A 91 -3.65 6.73 19.42
N ARG A 92 -3.10 5.68 20.04
CA ARG A 92 -3.87 4.58 20.63
C ARG A 92 -3.19 4.08 21.90
N GLY A 93 -3.78 4.37 23.06
CA GLY A 93 -3.16 4.15 24.37
C GLY A 93 -1.81 4.86 24.50
N SER A 94 -0.73 4.08 24.66
CA SER A 94 0.64 4.58 24.68
C SER A 94 1.29 4.67 23.29
N LEU A 95 0.70 4.08 22.25
CA LEU A 95 1.23 4.10 20.89
C LEU A 95 0.91 5.43 20.20
N VAL A 96 1.91 6.01 19.54
CA VAL A 96 1.80 7.22 18.72
C VAL A 96 2.41 6.93 17.35
N VAL A 97 1.63 7.14 16.30
CA VAL A 97 1.99 6.92 14.90
C VAL A 97 1.85 8.24 14.16
N LEU A 98 2.90 8.71 13.52
CA LEU A 98 2.86 9.87 12.63
C LEU A 98 2.79 9.36 11.20
N ALA A 99 1.72 9.67 10.47
CA ALA A 99 1.60 9.35 9.05
C ALA A 99 1.54 10.61 8.18
N GLY A 100 1.93 10.49 6.91
CA GLY A 100 1.70 11.50 5.88
C GLY A 100 0.27 11.42 5.32
N ALA A 101 -0.12 12.44 4.55
CA ALA A 101 -1.39 12.49 3.83
C ALA A 101 -1.55 11.38 2.77
N ASP A 102 -0.45 10.73 2.38
CA ASP A 102 -0.39 9.56 1.49
C ASP A 102 -0.56 8.21 2.22
N GLY A 103 -0.83 8.25 3.54
CA GLY A 103 -0.93 7.09 4.41
C GLY A 103 0.43 6.47 4.80
N MET A 104 1.56 7.07 4.43
CA MET A 104 2.87 6.53 4.80
C MET A 104 3.20 6.86 6.27
N VAL A 105 3.48 5.84 7.08
CA VAL A 105 3.96 6.03 8.45
C VAL A 105 5.40 6.54 8.44
N LEU A 106 5.56 7.77 8.92
CA LEU A 106 6.81 8.52 8.98
C LEU A 106 7.57 8.27 10.28
N ARG A 107 6.86 8.00 11.39
CA ARG A 107 7.44 7.71 12.71
C ARG A 107 6.50 6.87 13.56
N VAL A 108 7.06 5.94 14.33
CA VAL A 108 6.38 5.25 15.43
C VAL A 108 7.09 5.59 16.73
N SER A 109 6.33 5.78 17.81
CA SER A 109 6.86 6.01 19.16
C SER A 109 5.87 5.52 20.21
N ARG A 110 6.37 4.99 21.34
CA ARG A 110 5.57 4.84 22.55
C ARG A 110 5.78 6.06 23.46
N ARG A 111 4.69 6.53 24.06
CA ARG A 111 4.74 7.49 25.18
C ARG A 111 5.14 6.70 26.41
N ASN A 112 6.37 6.92 26.91
CA ASN A 112 6.74 6.46 28.25
C ASN A 112 5.82 7.14 29.28
N ARG A 113 5.50 6.37 30.32
CA ARG A 113 4.64 6.77 31.43
C ARG A 113 5.47 7.38 32.54
#